data_AF-A0AAV2E3A2-F1
#
_entry.id   AF-A0AAV2E3A2-F1
#
_cell.length_a   1.000
_cell.length_b   1.000
_cell.length_c   1.000
_cell.angle_alpha   90.00
_cell.angle_beta   90.00
_cell.angle_gamma   90.00
#
_symmetry.space_group_name_H-M   'P 1'
#
loop_
_entity.id
_entity.type
_entity.pdbx_description
1 polymer ?
#
loop_
_entity_poly.entity_id
_entity_poly.type
_entity_poly.pdbx_seq_one_letter_code
_entity_poly.pdbx_strand_id
1 'polypeptide(L)'
;MLSPLKMSPAIFLCISLLSLSIFPSTPQATVPPSARFSFTNEGDFGDYIVEYNANYRVLSIATTPFQLCFYNTTPGQYTLALRMGTVRSEALMRWVWEANRGNPVGENATFSLGANGNLVLAHSDGRIAWQSNTADKGVVEFELLNNGNMVLKDSKGRFVWQSFDSPTDTLLVGQSLRIGSPSKLISRTSPEENKNGEYSLVLEPRDLAMYFTGAKSRTPYRYFSFLAANRLFLPNNTTLINTTFNANLGFDTQVTNDGAGGGGTFLKNPRFNTTLSYLRLEIDGNLRVHTFIISTDSDGFQTQLWEIAVTIFSEDDLWALETKCQLPGRCGEFGVCEDSQCVGCPSPNGLAGWSRDCKAPKLNDCGGKKKSDFKYFELKGVDHFVAKYTRGDAPVKQQSCADKCSKDCKCLGYFYHSDASRCWIAYELKTMTRVANSTHLAFIKAPLL
;
A
#
# COMPACT_ATOMS: atom_id res chain seq x y z
N MET A 1 78.30 10.23 48.74
CA MET A 1 78.89 9.35 49.78
C MET A 1 77.84 8.32 50.17
N LEU A 2 78.16 7.02 50.05
CA LEU A 2 77.79 5.89 50.93
C LEU A 2 76.32 5.83 51.44
N SER A 3 75.47 4.81 51.24
CA SER A 3 75.58 3.42 50.80
C SER A 3 74.14 2.86 50.60
N PRO A 4 73.93 1.77 49.85
CA PRO A 4 72.64 1.08 49.73
C PRO A 4 72.47 0.00 50.82
N LEU A 5 71.23 -0.24 51.28
CA LEU A 5 70.88 -1.39 52.13
C LEU A 5 69.97 -2.36 51.36
N LYS A 6 70.35 -3.63 51.38
CA LYS A 6 69.74 -4.77 50.68
C LYS A 6 68.63 -5.44 51.50
N MET A 7 67.60 -5.87 50.76
CA MET A 7 66.77 -7.10 50.89
C MET A 7 65.90 -7.34 52.14
N SER A 8 64.61 -7.59 51.92
CA SER A 8 64.04 -8.96 51.96
C SER A 8 62.62 -9.02 51.35
N PRO A 9 62.27 -10.05 50.55
CA PRO A 9 60.94 -10.25 49.99
C PRO A 9 60.11 -11.13 50.93
N ALA A 10 59.10 -10.57 51.57
CA ALA A 10 58.09 -11.37 52.27
C ALA A 10 56.75 -10.66 52.27
N ILE A 11 55.71 -11.47 52.07
CA ILE A 11 54.28 -11.17 52.17
C ILE A 11 53.65 -10.82 50.82
N PHE A 12 53.72 -11.83 49.97
CA PHE A 12 52.67 -12.22 49.04
C PHE A 12 51.43 -12.62 49.87
N LEU A 13 50.51 -11.69 50.18
CA LEU A 13 49.12 -12.05 50.49
C LEU A 13 48.19 -10.81 50.48
N CYS A 14 47.08 -10.96 49.78
CA CYS A 14 45.84 -10.20 49.92
C CYS A 14 45.78 -8.76 49.38
N ILE A 15 45.89 -8.57 48.06
CA ILE A 15 45.11 -7.54 47.36
C ILE A 15 44.55 -8.13 46.06
N SER A 16 43.56 -9.02 46.18
CA SER A 16 42.55 -9.20 45.11
C SER A 16 41.39 -8.26 45.43
N LEU A 17 41.57 -6.98 45.12
CA LEU A 17 40.44 -6.06 45.11
C LEU A 17 39.50 -6.49 43.98
N LEU A 18 38.34 -7.01 44.37
CA LEU A 18 37.20 -7.22 43.49
C LEU A 18 36.92 -5.90 42.75
N SER A 19 37.30 -5.83 41.47
CA SER A 19 36.66 -4.92 40.53
C SER A 19 35.28 -5.50 40.18
N LEU A 20 34.35 -5.41 41.13
CA LEU A 20 32.92 -5.47 40.82
C LEU A 20 32.62 -4.21 40.01
N SER A 21 32.75 -4.30 38.69
CA SER A 21 32.11 -3.38 37.78
C SER A 21 30.60 -3.54 37.95
N ILE A 22 30.04 -2.82 38.92
CA ILE A 22 28.62 -2.56 39.03
C ILE A 22 28.29 -1.70 37.81
N PHE A 23 27.99 -2.36 36.69
CA PHE A 23 27.21 -1.71 35.66
C PHE A 23 25.88 -1.35 36.32
N PRO A 24 25.47 -0.07 36.35
CA PRO A 24 24.13 0.26 36.78
C PRO A 24 23.19 -0.44 35.81
N SER A 25 22.60 -1.55 36.26
CA SER A 25 21.46 -2.17 35.58
C SER A 25 20.32 -1.18 35.74
N THR A 26 20.19 -0.26 34.78
CA THR A 26 18.97 0.54 34.67
C THR A 26 17.82 -0.47 34.60
N PRO A 27 16.87 -0.47 35.56
CA PRO A 27 15.74 -1.37 35.48
C PRO A 27 15.03 -1.09 34.17
N GLN A 28 15.10 -2.06 33.26
CA GLN A 28 14.44 -1.98 31.98
C GLN A 28 12.95 -1.93 32.27
N ALA A 29 12.27 -0.88 31.80
CA ALA A 29 10.85 -0.74 32.08
C ALA A 29 10.11 -1.96 31.52
N THR A 30 9.45 -2.70 32.41
CA THR A 30 8.63 -3.87 32.06
C THR A 30 7.17 -3.47 32.00
N VAL A 31 6.41 -4.08 31.09
CA VAL A 31 4.95 -3.88 31.05
C VAL A 31 4.35 -4.34 32.37
N PRO A 32 3.57 -3.51 33.08
CA PRO A 32 2.92 -3.90 34.33
C PRO A 32 1.89 -5.00 34.07
N PRO A 33 1.64 -5.92 35.02
CA PRO A 33 0.69 -7.03 34.83
C PRO A 33 -0.71 -6.59 34.34
N SER A 34 -1.19 -5.43 34.78
CA SER A 34 -2.48 -4.87 34.38
C SER A 34 -2.57 -4.43 32.91
N ALA A 35 -1.44 -4.18 32.25
CA ALA A 35 -1.38 -3.77 30.85
C ALA A 35 -1.02 -4.93 29.90
N ARG A 36 -0.77 -6.13 30.44
CA ARG A 36 -0.48 -7.33 29.65
C ARG A 36 -1.78 -8.00 29.21
N PHE A 37 -1.75 -8.65 28.06
CA PHE A 37 -2.86 -9.45 27.57
C PHE A 37 -2.39 -10.61 26.71
N SER A 38 -3.24 -11.61 26.55
CA SER A 38 -3.08 -12.68 25.58
C SER A 38 -4.47 -13.11 25.11
N PHE A 39 -4.75 -12.92 23.82
CA PHE A 39 -5.98 -13.34 23.17
C PHE A 39 -5.70 -14.56 22.31
N THR A 40 -6.54 -15.58 22.43
CA THR A 40 -6.49 -16.78 21.59
C THR A 40 -7.52 -16.65 20.46
N ASN A 41 -7.11 -17.01 19.24
CA ASN A 41 -7.99 -17.12 18.09
C ASN A 41 -8.82 -18.41 18.21
N GLU A 42 -9.94 -18.34 18.91
CA GLU A 42 -10.87 -19.45 19.13
C GLU A 42 -12.31 -18.93 19.32
N GLY A 43 -13.29 -19.84 19.27
CA GLY A 43 -14.70 -19.53 19.46
C GLY A 43 -15.49 -19.30 18.16
N ASP A 44 -16.71 -18.83 18.32
CA ASP A 44 -17.65 -18.64 17.21
C ASP A 44 -17.33 -17.40 16.38
N PHE A 45 -17.76 -17.40 15.12
CA PHE A 45 -17.64 -16.24 14.24
C PHE A 45 -18.74 -15.22 14.52
N GLY A 46 -18.46 -13.96 14.23
CA GLY A 46 -19.46 -12.90 14.30
C GLY A 46 -20.52 -13.02 13.20
N ASP A 47 -21.73 -12.55 13.50
CA ASP A 47 -22.94 -12.78 12.68
C ASP A 47 -23.13 -11.79 11.52
N TYR A 48 -22.39 -10.68 11.52
CA TYR A 48 -22.59 -9.58 10.57
C TYR A 48 -21.71 -9.68 9.31
N ILE A 49 -22.21 -9.13 8.20
CA ILE A 49 -21.49 -9.09 6.93
C ILE A 49 -20.32 -8.10 7.02
N VAL A 50 -19.15 -8.56 6.59
CA VAL A 50 -17.90 -7.80 6.58
C VAL A 50 -17.27 -7.80 5.20
N GLU A 51 -16.34 -6.87 5.00
CA GLU A 51 -15.59 -6.77 3.76
C GLU A 51 -14.97 -8.11 3.35
N TYR A 52 -15.08 -8.41 2.05
CA TYR A 52 -14.68 -9.67 1.41
C TYR A 52 -15.47 -10.91 1.83
N ASN A 53 -16.65 -10.74 2.43
CA ASN A 53 -17.46 -11.85 2.94
C ASN A 53 -16.65 -12.77 3.88
N ALA A 54 -15.72 -12.18 4.63
CA ALA A 54 -14.86 -12.93 5.54
C ALA A 54 -15.65 -13.43 6.76
N ASN A 55 -15.19 -14.52 7.36
CA ASN A 55 -15.55 -14.79 8.76
C ASN A 55 -14.59 -14.03 9.67
N TYR A 56 -15.03 -13.71 10.88
CA TYR A 56 -14.23 -12.95 11.84
C TYR A 56 -14.59 -13.26 13.28
N ARG A 57 -13.63 -13.00 14.17
CA ARG A 57 -13.76 -13.06 15.63
C ARG A 57 -13.25 -11.75 16.21
N VAL A 58 -14.05 -11.13 17.07
CA VAL A 58 -13.69 -9.85 17.69
C VAL A 58 -12.82 -10.05 18.92
N LEU A 59 -11.88 -9.14 19.15
CA LEU A 59 -11.13 -9.03 20.39
C LEU A 59 -11.72 -7.92 21.27
N SER A 60 -11.46 -7.95 22.57
CA SER A 60 -11.94 -6.91 23.50
C SER A 60 -11.20 -5.56 23.34
N ILE A 61 -10.11 -5.52 22.56
CA ILE A 61 -9.42 -4.28 22.20
C ILE A 61 -10.26 -3.51 21.17
N ALA A 62 -10.88 -2.42 21.60
CA ALA A 62 -11.75 -1.59 20.76
C ALA A 62 -11.74 -0.11 21.22
N THR A 63 -11.95 0.77 20.26
CA THR A 63 -12.39 2.17 20.49
C THR A 63 -13.28 2.55 19.33
N THR A 64 -14.51 2.99 19.56
CA THR A 64 -15.48 3.20 18.48
C THR A 64 -14.95 4.20 17.42
N PRO A 65 -15.00 3.87 16.12
CA PRO A 65 -15.62 2.69 15.47
C PRO A 65 -14.63 1.55 15.13
N PHE A 66 -13.46 1.53 15.75
CA PHE A 66 -12.40 0.56 15.54
C PHE A 66 -12.45 -0.61 16.54
N GLN A 67 -12.16 -1.81 16.05
CA GLN A 67 -12.00 -2.99 16.90
C GLN A 67 -11.00 -3.95 16.26
N LEU A 68 -10.19 -4.61 17.08
CA LEU A 68 -9.32 -5.68 16.59
C LEU A 68 -10.10 -6.97 16.39
N CYS A 69 -9.77 -7.68 15.32
CA CYS A 69 -10.38 -8.96 14.98
C CYS A 69 -9.33 -9.93 14.44
N PHE A 70 -9.58 -11.23 14.59
CA PHE A 70 -9.11 -12.22 13.64
C PHE A 70 -10.12 -12.33 12.51
N TYR A 71 -9.70 -12.37 11.26
CA TYR A 71 -10.59 -12.63 10.13
C TYR A 71 -9.98 -13.61 9.13
N ASN A 72 -10.81 -14.28 8.34
CA ASN A 72 -10.35 -15.14 7.26
C ASN A 72 -11.29 -15.13 6.04
N THR A 73 -10.70 -15.06 4.86
CA THR A 73 -11.38 -15.30 3.57
C THR A 73 -11.15 -16.73 3.06
N THR A 74 -10.19 -17.45 3.64
CA THR A 74 -9.90 -18.85 3.38
C THR A 74 -10.02 -19.64 4.70
N PRO A 75 -10.78 -20.75 4.76
CA PRO A 75 -10.93 -21.54 5.98
C PRO A 75 -9.58 -21.92 6.62
N GLY A 76 -9.44 -21.69 7.92
CA GLY A 76 -8.22 -22.00 8.68
C GLY A 76 -7.05 -21.04 8.49
N GLN A 77 -7.19 -19.97 7.69
CA GLN A 77 -6.14 -18.99 7.42
C GLN A 77 -6.52 -17.60 7.93
N TYR A 78 -6.10 -17.27 9.15
CA TYR A 78 -6.51 -16.07 9.86
C TYR A 78 -5.51 -14.93 9.77
N THR A 79 -6.03 -13.72 9.71
CA THR A 79 -5.30 -12.46 9.74
C THR A 79 -5.76 -11.64 10.94
N LEU A 80 -4.83 -11.12 11.72
CA LEU A 80 -5.13 -10.11 12.74
C LEU A 80 -5.28 -8.75 12.05
N ALA A 81 -6.44 -8.12 12.23
CA ALA A 81 -6.78 -6.88 11.55
C ALA A 81 -7.53 -5.90 12.45
N LEU A 82 -7.46 -4.63 12.08
CA LEU A 82 -8.31 -3.59 12.63
C LEU A 82 -9.50 -3.38 11.70
N ARG A 83 -10.72 -3.59 12.21
CA ARG A 83 -11.94 -3.19 11.49
C ARG A 83 -12.32 -1.75 11.81
N MET A 84 -13.05 -1.13 10.89
CA MET A 84 -13.73 0.15 11.07
C MET A 84 -15.21 -0.02 10.72
N GLY A 85 -16.10 0.38 11.64
CA GLY A 85 -17.56 0.31 11.49
C GLY A 85 -18.25 0.02 12.82
N THR A 86 -19.57 0.22 12.90
CA THR A 86 -20.33 -0.06 14.14
C THR A 86 -21.04 -1.41 14.03
N VAL A 87 -21.14 -2.15 15.15
CA VAL A 87 -21.86 -3.45 15.19
C VAL A 87 -23.38 -3.30 15.14
N ARG A 88 -23.90 -2.08 15.32
CA ARG A 88 -25.33 -1.78 15.37
C ARG A 88 -25.90 -1.40 14.00
N SER A 89 -25.12 -1.57 12.95
CA SER A 89 -25.49 -1.17 11.59
C SER A 89 -25.31 -2.32 10.62
N GLU A 90 -26.23 -2.41 9.66
CA GLU A 90 -26.11 -3.28 8.48
C GLU A 90 -24.99 -2.84 7.53
N ALA A 91 -24.33 -1.70 7.79
CA ALA A 91 -23.24 -1.23 6.97
C ALA A 91 -22.00 -2.12 7.09
N LEU A 92 -21.42 -2.43 5.94
CA LEU A 92 -20.25 -3.30 5.80
C LEU A 92 -19.08 -2.85 6.70
N MET A 93 -18.59 -3.71 7.58
CA MET A 93 -17.35 -3.41 8.32
C MET A 93 -16.13 -3.55 7.40
N ARG A 94 -15.23 -2.56 7.43
CA ARG A 94 -14.07 -2.47 6.54
C ARG A 94 -12.78 -2.83 7.28
N TRP A 95 -11.88 -3.57 6.64
CA TRP A 95 -10.57 -3.92 7.20
C TRP A 95 -9.58 -2.80 6.88
N VAL A 96 -9.21 -1.97 7.85
CA VAL A 96 -8.42 -0.74 7.61
C VAL A 96 -6.94 -0.88 7.95
N TRP A 97 -6.55 -1.98 8.59
CA TRP A 97 -5.16 -2.32 8.87
C TRP A 97 -5.02 -3.83 9.13
N GLU A 98 -3.89 -4.42 8.77
CA GLU A 98 -3.60 -5.85 8.99
C GLU A 98 -2.16 -6.07 9.41
N ALA A 99 -1.96 -6.96 10.39
CA ALA A 99 -0.63 -7.27 10.91
C ALA A 99 0.14 -8.22 9.97
N ASN A 100 -0.52 -9.28 9.52
CA ASN A 100 0.11 -10.46 8.92
C ASN A 100 -0.45 -10.80 7.53
N ARG A 101 -0.76 -9.79 6.71
CA ARG A 101 -1.16 -9.97 5.31
C ARG A 101 -0.17 -10.88 4.58
N GLY A 102 -0.67 -11.92 3.91
CA GLY A 102 0.14 -12.91 3.21
C GLY A 102 0.88 -13.93 4.09
N ASN A 103 0.77 -13.84 5.42
CA ASN A 103 1.34 -14.79 6.37
C ASN A 103 0.28 -15.23 7.41
N PRO A 104 -0.77 -15.97 6.99
CA PRO A 104 -1.90 -16.28 7.86
C PRO A 104 -1.50 -17.22 9.01
N VAL A 105 -2.18 -17.07 10.14
CA VAL A 105 -2.09 -17.97 11.30
C VAL A 105 -3.25 -18.96 11.31
N GLY A 106 -3.13 -20.03 12.10
CA GLY A 106 -4.18 -21.05 12.24
C GLY A 106 -5.13 -20.77 13.42
N GLU A 107 -5.96 -21.76 13.71
CA GLU A 107 -6.70 -21.85 14.97
C GLU A 107 -5.75 -21.84 16.17
N ASN A 108 -6.24 -21.33 17.30
CA ASN A 108 -5.51 -21.20 18.57
C ASN A 108 -4.22 -20.36 18.49
N ALA A 109 -4.07 -19.56 17.43
CA ALA A 109 -3.04 -18.53 17.36
C ALA A 109 -3.25 -17.50 18.47
N THR A 110 -2.18 -16.90 18.98
CA THR A 110 -2.23 -15.97 20.10
C THR A 110 -1.76 -14.58 19.71
N PHE A 111 -2.50 -13.54 20.11
CA PHE A 111 -2.09 -12.15 20.04
C PHE A 111 -1.87 -11.62 21.46
N SER A 112 -0.63 -11.23 21.79
CA SER A 112 -0.25 -10.96 23.17
C SER A 112 0.73 -9.79 23.32
N LEU A 113 0.68 -9.16 24.48
CA LEU A 113 1.68 -8.22 24.97
C LEU A 113 2.30 -8.77 26.26
N GLY A 114 3.56 -9.19 26.16
CA GLY A 114 4.32 -9.78 27.26
C GLY A 114 5.01 -8.77 28.17
N ALA A 115 5.65 -9.27 29.24
CA ALA A 115 6.38 -8.46 30.21
C ALA A 115 7.55 -7.67 29.59
N ASN A 116 8.19 -8.23 28.56
CA ASN A 116 9.30 -7.61 27.83
C ASN A 116 8.84 -6.48 26.88
N GLY A 117 7.54 -6.20 26.78
CA GLY A 117 7.07 -5.09 25.96
C GLY A 117 6.89 -5.40 24.48
N ASN A 118 7.12 -6.64 24.04
CA ASN A 118 6.92 -7.00 22.64
C ASN A 118 5.46 -7.39 22.38
N LEU A 119 4.83 -6.72 21.42
CA LEU A 119 3.54 -7.11 20.87
C LEU A 119 3.75 -8.21 19.81
N VAL A 120 3.13 -9.38 20.01
CA VAL A 120 3.40 -10.60 19.25
C VAL A 120 2.11 -11.27 18.78
N LEU A 121 2.09 -11.68 17.51
CA LEU A 121 1.17 -12.65 16.96
C LEU A 121 1.92 -13.96 16.71
N ALA A 122 1.51 -15.04 17.37
CA ALA A 122 2.15 -16.35 17.27
C ALA A 122 1.16 -17.44 16.85
N HIS A 123 1.66 -18.46 16.14
CA HIS A 123 0.96 -19.71 15.91
C HIS A 123 0.73 -20.46 17.23
N SER A 124 -0.16 -21.45 17.22
CA SER A 124 -0.45 -22.30 18.39
C SER A 124 0.75 -23.09 18.91
N ASP A 125 1.76 -23.33 18.06
CA ASP A 125 3.03 -23.97 18.43
C ASP A 125 4.10 -22.97 18.95
N GLY A 126 3.75 -21.69 19.08
CA GLY A 126 4.64 -20.63 19.56
C GLY A 126 5.54 -20.01 18.50
N ARG A 127 5.52 -20.47 17.24
CA ARG A 127 6.25 -19.77 16.16
C ARG A 127 5.66 -18.37 15.94
N ILE A 128 6.52 -17.37 15.83
CA ILE A 128 6.09 -15.98 15.62
C ILE A 128 5.69 -15.77 14.16
N ALA A 129 4.46 -15.32 13.93
CA ALA A 129 3.96 -14.96 12.61
C ALA A 129 4.15 -13.45 12.31
N TRP A 130 4.02 -12.61 13.34
CA TRP A 130 4.26 -11.17 13.27
C TRP A 130 4.63 -10.61 14.65
N GLN A 131 5.42 -9.55 14.70
CA GLN A 131 5.73 -8.85 15.95
C GLN A 131 6.14 -7.39 15.72
N SER A 132 5.98 -6.56 16.75
CA SER A 132 6.37 -5.14 16.75
C SER A 132 7.89 -4.90 16.87
N ASN A 133 8.68 -5.91 17.23
CA ASN A 133 10.13 -5.81 17.48
C ASN A 133 10.47 -4.75 18.55
N THR A 134 9.70 -4.76 19.64
CA THR A 134 9.84 -3.79 20.76
C THR A 134 10.26 -4.43 22.07
N ALA A 135 10.63 -5.71 22.04
CA ALA A 135 11.22 -6.41 23.18
C ALA A 135 12.30 -5.55 23.83
N ASP A 136 12.14 -5.32 25.13
CA ASP A 136 13.09 -4.65 26.00
C ASP A 136 13.34 -3.17 25.61
N LYS A 137 12.47 -2.55 24.80
CA LYS A 137 12.56 -1.12 24.42
C LYS A 137 11.85 -0.16 25.38
N GLY A 138 11.51 -0.63 26.58
CA GLY A 138 10.93 0.20 27.64
C GLY A 138 9.43 0.48 27.48
N VAL A 139 8.71 -0.39 26.76
CA VAL A 139 7.25 -0.34 26.65
C VAL A 139 6.61 -0.62 27.99
N VAL A 140 5.61 0.19 28.35
CA VAL A 140 4.80 0.01 29.56
C VAL A 140 3.31 -0.13 29.27
N GLU A 141 2.86 0.20 28.06
CA GLU A 141 1.43 0.24 27.74
C GLU A 141 1.19 0.03 26.24
N PHE A 142 0.06 -0.61 25.92
CA PHE A 142 -0.53 -0.64 24.60
C PHE A 142 -1.86 0.13 24.62
N GLU A 143 -2.10 0.93 23.60
CA GLU A 143 -3.35 1.68 23.46
C GLU A 143 -3.82 1.68 22.00
N LEU A 144 -5.13 1.50 21.79
CA LEU A 144 -5.78 1.77 20.51
C LEU A 144 -6.43 3.16 20.60
N LEU A 145 -5.87 4.13 19.89
CA LEU A 145 -6.34 5.51 19.88
C LEU A 145 -7.62 5.67 19.05
N ASN A 146 -8.40 6.72 19.33
CA ASN A 146 -9.69 7.00 18.68
C ASN A 146 -9.62 7.22 17.16
N ASN A 147 -8.43 7.45 16.60
CA ASN A 147 -8.18 7.54 15.16
C ASN A 147 -7.78 6.20 14.52
N GLY A 148 -7.80 5.10 15.29
CA GLY A 148 -7.41 3.77 14.84
C GLY A 148 -5.90 3.47 14.94
N ASN A 149 -5.10 4.40 15.44
CA ASN A 149 -3.67 4.15 15.64
C ASN A 149 -3.44 3.26 16.87
N MET A 150 -2.81 2.11 16.68
CA MET A 150 -2.36 1.25 17.77
C MET A 150 -0.96 1.66 18.16
N VAL A 151 -0.73 1.98 19.43
CA VAL A 151 0.54 2.50 19.91
C VAL A 151 1.07 1.68 21.08
N LEU A 152 2.39 1.51 21.12
CA LEU A 152 3.11 1.06 22.31
C LEU A 152 3.83 2.27 22.91
N LYS A 153 3.60 2.54 24.19
CA LYS A 153 4.13 3.73 24.88
C LYS A 153 5.19 3.37 25.91
N ASP A 154 6.16 4.26 26.09
CA ASP A 154 7.08 4.23 27.22
C ASP A 154 6.52 4.95 28.46
N SER A 155 7.25 4.90 29.58
CA SER A 155 6.83 5.55 30.84
C SER A 155 6.70 7.08 30.77
N LYS A 156 7.17 7.70 29.68
CA LYS A 156 7.04 9.14 29.41
C LYS A 156 5.89 9.43 28.43
N GLY A 157 5.11 8.42 28.05
CA GLY A 157 4.03 8.53 27.09
C GLY A 157 4.48 8.66 25.63
N ARG A 158 5.77 8.44 25.33
CA ARG A 158 6.30 8.53 23.95
C ARG A 158 6.04 7.23 23.21
N PHE A 159 5.76 7.33 21.92
CA PHE A 159 5.53 6.15 21.08
C PHE A 159 6.84 5.40 20.83
N VAL A 160 6.90 4.16 21.28
CA VAL A 160 7.96 3.19 20.96
C VAL A 160 7.67 2.50 19.63
N TRP A 161 6.39 2.28 19.33
CA TRP A 161 5.89 1.72 18.08
C TRP A 161 4.48 2.24 17.81
N GLN A 162 4.10 2.34 16.54
CA GLN A 162 2.73 2.65 16.14
C GLN A 162 2.34 1.97 14.82
N SER A 163 1.08 1.53 14.69
CA SER A 163 0.58 0.88 13.46
C SER A 163 0.60 1.83 12.27
N PHE A 164 0.47 3.14 12.51
CA PHE A 164 0.47 4.16 11.47
C PHE A 164 1.78 4.23 10.67
N ASP A 165 2.89 3.73 11.21
CA ASP A 165 4.18 3.66 10.51
C ASP A 165 4.29 2.45 9.57
N SER A 166 3.28 1.55 9.56
CA SER A 166 3.21 0.36 8.71
C SER A 166 1.80 0.19 8.14
N PRO A 167 1.37 1.07 7.22
CA PRO A 167 0.08 0.92 6.54
C PRO A 167 0.02 -0.35 5.68
N THR A 168 -1.19 -0.77 5.34
CA THR A 168 -1.47 -1.85 4.37
C THR A 168 -1.85 -1.27 3.01
N ASP A 169 -3.13 -1.22 2.67
CA ASP A 169 -3.70 -0.56 1.48
C ASP A 169 -4.41 0.75 1.82
N THR A 170 -4.49 1.10 3.11
CA THR A 170 -5.35 2.15 3.64
C THR A 170 -4.55 3.19 4.43
N LEU A 171 -4.90 4.47 4.27
CA LEU A 171 -4.51 5.57 5.16
C LEU A 171 -5.73 6.09 5.92
N LEU A 172 -5.67 6.00 7.23
CA LEU A 172 -6.67 6.58 8.14
C LEU A 172 -6.43 8.07 8.39
N VAL A 173 -7.44 8.76 8.93
CA VAL A 173 -7.31 10.14 9.42
C VAL A 173 -6.23 10.22 10.51
N GLY A 174 -5.31 11.15 10.38
CA GLY A 174 -4.12 11.33 11.22
C GLY A 174 -2.91 10.46 10.82
N GLN A 175 -3.05 9.54 9.86
CA GLN A 175 -1.94 8.72 9.37
C GLN A 175 -1.17 9.44 8.26
N SER A 176 0.12 9.14 8.09
CA SER A 176 0.92 9.70 6.99
C SER A 176 1.87 8.70 6.31
N LEU A 177 2.04 8.82 4.99
CA LEU A 177 3.17 8.23 4.27
C LEU A 177 4.43 9.06 4.49
N ARG A 178 5.61 8.44 4.48
CA ARG A 178 6.88 9.15 4.72
C ARG A 178 7.91 8.94 3.62
N ILE A 179 8.58 10.00 3.18
CA ILE A 179 9.69 9.94 2.23
C ILE A 179 10.85 9.18 2.87
N GLY A 180 11.49 8.26 2.12
CA GLY A 180 12.64 7.49 2.60
C GLY A 180 12.30 6.46 3.69
N SER A 181 11.03 6.27 4.00
CA SER A 181 10.51 5.20 4.86
C SER A 181 9.99 4.05 3.99
N PRO A 182 9.96 2.80 4.50
CA PRO A 182 9.21 1.72 3.86
C PRO A 182 7.69 1.96 3.82
N SER A 183 7.17 3.03 4.45
CA SER A 183 5.74 3.37 4.47
C SER A 183 5.21 3.68 3.07
N LYS A 184 4.34 2.80 2.57
CA LYS A 184 3.65 2.87 1.29
C LYS A 184 2.34 2.10 1.39
N LEU A 185 1.38 2.39 0.51
CA LEU A 185 0.22 1.52 0.36
C LEU A 185 0.51 0.45 -0.66
N ILE A 186 0.04 -0.77 -0.41
CA ILE A 186 0.07 -1.89 -1.35
C ILE A 186 -1.33 -2.46 -1.43
N SER A 187 -1.89 -2.52 -2.64
CA SER A 187 -3.23 -3.08 -2.85
C SER A 187 -3.30 -4.53 -2.35
N ARG A 188 -4.53 -5.03 -2.16
CA ARG A 188 -4.76 -6.46 -2.00
C ARG A 188 -4.75 -7.15 -3.38
N THR A 189 -4.43 -8.45 -3.42
CA THR A 189 -4.40 -9.24 -4.66
C THR A 189 -5.79 -9.46 -5.26
N SER A 190 -6.74 -9.95 -4.46
CA SER A 190 -8.14 -10.17 -4.85
C SER A 190 -9.02 -10.22 -3.60
N PRO A 191 -10.36 -10.22 -3.72
CA PRO A 191 -11.27 -10.46 -2.59
C PRO A 191 -11.02 -11.80 -1.86
N GLU A 192 -10.53 -12.82 -2.55
CA GLU A 192 -10.32 -14.16 -2.02
C GLU A 192 -8.91 -14.31 -1.41
N GLU A 193 -7.89 -13.80 -2.09
CA GLU A 193 -6.48 -13.95 -1.70
C GLU A 193 -5.99 -12.79 -0.83
N ASN A 194 -5.81 -13.03 0.48
CA ASN A 194 -5.24 -12.03 1.38
C ASN A 194 -3.70 -11.92 1.26
N LYS A 195 -3.25 -11.35 0.15
CA LYS A 195 -1.84 -11.08 -0.16
C LYS A 195 -1.67 -9.68 -0.73
N ASN A 196 -0.42 -9.23 -0.79
CA ASN A 196 -0.03 -8.02 -1.48
C ASN A 196 -0.29 -8.18 -2.99
N GLY A 197 -1.04 -7.25 -3.56
CA GLY A 197 -1.35 -7.14 -4.97
C GLY A 197 -0.27 -6.40 -5.75
N GLU A 198 -0.63 -6.06 -6.99
CA GLU A 198 0.32 -5.51 -7.98
C GLU A 198 0.49 -3.99 -7.89
N TYR A 199 -0.38 -3.29 -7.16
CA TYR A 199 -0.37 -1.82 -7.12
C TYR A 199 0.23 -1.30 -5.82
N SER A 200 0.96 -0.19 -5.91
CA SER A 200 1.46 0.53 -4.73
C SER A 200 1.36 2.04 -4.87
N LEU A 201 1.18 2.73 -3.74
CA LEU A 201 1.18 4.18 -3.63
C LEU A 201 2.37 4.61 -2.74
N VAL A 202 3.23 5.45 -3.27
CA VAL A 202 4.47 5.87 -2.60
C VAL A 202 4.58 7.39 -2.62
N LEU A 203 4.91 7.97 -1.46
CA LEU A 203 5.32 9.36 -1.38
C LEU A 203 6.79 9.47 -1.76
N GLU A 204 7.05 10.06 -2.92
CA GLU A 204 8.39 10.28 -3.45
C GLU A 204 8.85 11.71 -3.12
N PRO A 205 10.15 12.02 -3.23
CA PRO A 205 10.66 13.36 -2.91
C PRO A 205 10.02 14.52 -3.69
N ARG A 206 9.39 14.24 -4.84
CA ARG A 206 8.83 15.27 -5.74
C ARG A 206 7.35 15.10 -6.04
N ASP A 207 6.77 13.94 -5.77
CA ASP A 207 5.40 13.61 -6.14
C ASP A 207 4.80 12.50 -5.28
N LEU A 208 3.48 12.39 -5.32
CA LEU A 208 2.79 11.16 -4.94
C LEU A 208 2.66 10.29 -6.18
N ALA A 209 3.20 9.08 -6.13
CA ALA A 209 3.29 8.21 -7.29
C ALA A 209 2.59 6.87 -7.05
N MET A 210 1.95 6.36 -8.11
CA MET A 210 1.40 5.02 -8.12
C MET A 210 2.18 4.14 -9.09
N TYR A 211 2.44 2.92 -8.63
CA TYR A 211 3.23 1.94 -9.36
C TYR A 211 2.47 0.64 -9.54
N PHE A 212 2.65 0.03 -10.71
CA PHE A 212 2.20 -1.30 -11.04
C PHE A 212 3.40 -2.24 -11.14
N THR A 213 3.36 -3.37 -10.45
CA THR A 213 4.40 -4.38 -10.46
C THR A 213 3.82 -5.70 -10.94
N GLY A 214 3.96 -5.96 -12.25
CA GLY A 214 3.48 -7.20 -12.85
C GLY A 214 4.41 -8.39 -12.57
N ALA A 215 3.86 -9.60 -12.64
CA ALA A 215 4.59 -10.84 -12.37
C ALA A 215 5.88 -11.02 -13.19
N LYS A 216 5.96 -10.45 -14.40
CA LYS A 216 7.14 -10.60 -15.29
C LYS A 216 8.23 -9.55 -15.07
N SER A 217 7.96 -8.50 -14.28
CA SER A 217 8.91 -7.41 -14.04
C SER A 217 9.21 -7.23 -12.56
N ARG A 218 10.50 -7.19 -12.21
CA ARG A 218 10.92 -6.78 -10.85
C ARG A 218 10.90 -5.26 -10.67
N THR A 219 10.86 -4.50 -11.77
CA THR A 219 10.86 -3.04 -11.74
C THR A 219 9.41 -2.54 -11.80
N PRO A 220 8.95 -1.78 -10.80
CA PRO A 220 7.61 -1.19 -10.82
C PRO A 220 7.46 -0.15 -11.94
N TYR A 221 6.33 -0.19 -12.63
CA TYR A 221 5.93 0.76 -13.67
C TYR A 221 5.14 1.91 -13.07
N ARG A 222 5.64 3.14 -13.19
CA ARG A 222 4.88 4.32 -12.78
C ARG A 222 3.73 4.54 -13.76
N TYR A 223 2.50 4.44 -13.28
CA TYR A 223 1.28 4.65 -14.09
C TYR A 223 0.51 5.90 -13.69
N PHE A 224 0.89 6.56 -12.61
CA PHE A 224 0.33 7.83 -12.20
C PHE A 224 1.33 8.61 -11.36
N SER A 225 1.34 9.92 -11.54
CA SER A 225 2.10 10.82 -10.70
C SER A 225 1.35 12.12 -10.51
N PHE A 226 1.31 12.59 -9.27
CA PHE A 226 0.71 13.86 -8.94
C PHE A 226 1.77 14.80 -8.37
N LEU A 227 2.31 15.64 -9.25
CA LEU A 227 3.36 16.64 -8.95
C LEU A 227 2.89 17.74 -7.99
N ALA A 228 1.57 17.91 -7.85
CA ALA A 228 0.94 18.84 -6.92
C ALA A 228 0.33 18.12 -5.71
N ALA A 229 0.94 17.03 -5.22
CA ALA A 229 0.44 16.30 -4.03
C ALA A 229 0.25 17.17 -2.80
N ASN A 230 0.91 18.32 -2.75
CA ASN A 230 0.65 19.40 -1.80
C ASN A 230 -0.78 19.97 -1.85
N ARG A 231 -1.63 19.56 -2.81
CA ARG A 231 -3.01 20.02 -3.03
C ARG A 231 -4.02 18.89 -3.19
N LEU A 232 -3.63 17.61 -3.06
CA LEU A 232 -4.59 16.48 -3.17
C LEU A 232 -5.74 16.65 -2.19
N PHE A 233 -5.51 17.17 -0.99
CA PHE A 233 -6.58 17.43 -0.03
C PHE A 233 -6.33 18.74 0.74
N LEU A 234 -6.43 19.87 0.04
CA LEU A 234 -6.51 21.19 0.69
C LEU A 234 -7.45 22.13 -0.09
N PRO A 235 -8.77 22.12 0.08
CA PRO A 235 -9.55 23.34 -0.02
C PRO A 235 -9.50 24.04 1.35
N ASN A 236 -9.67 25.37 1.39
CA ASN A 236 -9.74 26.11 2.65
C ASN A 236 -10.55 25.34 3.69
N ASN A 237 -9.95 25.18 4.88
CA ASN A 237 -10.23 24.34 6.05
C ASN A 237 -10.91 22.98 5.84
N THR A 238 -10.28 22.11 5.08
CA THR A 238 -10.03 20.74 5.52
C THR A 238 -8.51 20.54 5.42
N THR A 239 -7.77 20.72 6.51
CA THR A 239 -6.31 20.74 6.41
C THR A 239 -5.71 19.35 6.52
N LEU A 240 -5.04 18.90 5.45
CA LEU A 240 -3.76 18.23 5.62
C LEU A 240 -2.79 19.21 6.28
N ILE A 241 -2.43 18.99 7.54
CA ILE A 241 -1.39 19.81 8.17
C ILE A 241 -0.07 19.51 7.47
N ASN A 242 0.47 20.55 6.85
CA ASN A 242 1.84 20.63 6.36
C ASN A 242 2.81 20.38 7.52
N THR A 243 3.11 19.12 7.86
CA THR A 243 4.23 18.79 8.74
C THR A 243 5.49 18.69 7.91
N THR A 244 5.87 19.83 7.32
CA THR A 244 7.15 20.07 6.62
C THR A 244 7.47 19.06 5.51
N PHE A 245 7.55 19.55 4.27
CA PHE A 245 7.96 18.82 3.08
C PHE A 245 9.44 18.37 3.08
N ASN A 246 9.92 17.88 4.22
CA ASN A 246 11.13 17.08 4.34
C ASN A 246 10.82 15.62 4.74
N ALA A 247 9.56 15.23 5.07
CA ALA A 247 9.30 13.85 5.50
C ALA A 247 7.90 13.21 5.30
N ASN A 248 6.73 13.88 5.33
CA ASN A 248 5.42 13.19 5.51
C ASN A 248 4.24 13.69 4.62
N LEU A 249 3.27 12.82 4.27
CA LEU A 249 1.95 13.11 3.65
C LEU A 249 0.81 12.52 4.49
N GLY A 250 -0.01 13.36 5.15
CA GLY A 250 -1.13 12.93 5.99
C GLY A 250 -2.47 12.69 5.27
N PHE A 251 -3.49 12.23 6.01
CA PHE A 251 -4.93 12.35 5.71
C PHE A 251 -5.60 13.00 6.94
N ASP A 252 -6.25 14.16 6.84
CA ASP A 252 -6.79 14.89 8.02
C ASP A 252 -8.06 15.68 7.63
N THR A 253 -8.97 15.91 8.59
CA THR A 253 -10.31 16.52 8.37
C THR A 253 -10.48 17.77 9.25
N GLN A 254 -10.74 18.95 8.65
CA GLN A 254 -11.12 20.17 9.40
C GLN A 254 -12.37 20.84 8.78
N VAL A 255 -12.89 21.92 9.39
CA VAL A 255 -14.11 22.63 8.96
C VAL A 255 -13.80 24.09 8.63
N THR A 256 -14.33 24.62 7.52
CA THR A 256 -14.23 26.04 7.12
C THR A 256 -15.58 26.68 7.00
N ASN A 257 -15.63 27.94 7.43
CA ASN A 257 -16.56 28.90 6.89
C ASN A 257 -15.96 29.53 5.63
N ASP A 258 -16.83 29.77 4.64
CA ASP A 258 -16.55 30.17 3.27
C ASP A 258 -15.46 31.24 3.06
N GLY A 259 -14.72 31.10 1.94
CA GLY A 259 -14.11 32.24 1.26
C GLY A 259 -12.59 32.22 1.08
N ALA A 260 -12.07 31.45 0.12
CA ALA A 260 -11.02 32.00 -0.76
C ALA A 260 -10.95 31.22 -2.09
N GLY A 261 -11.18 31.94 -3.19
CA GLY A 261 -10.98 31.47 -4.54
C GLY A 261 -9.49 31.48 -4.90
N GLY A 262 -8.85 30.30 -4.85
CA GLY A 262 -7.53 30.06 -5.42
C GLY A 262 -7.56 28.79 -6.27
N GLY A 263 -7.14 28.86 -7.53
CA GLY A 263 -7.14 27.74 -8.48
C GLY A 263 -6.14 26.63 -8.14
N GLY A 264 -6.52 25.75 -7.21
CA GLY A 264 -5.89 24.45 -7.00
C GLY A 264 -6.77 23.31 -7.53
N THR A 265 -6.15 22.20 -7.94
CA THR A 265 -6.86 20.94 -8.19
C THR A 265 -7.06 20.27 -6.83
N PHE A 266 -8.29 20.26 -6.34
CA PHE A 266 -8.66 19.74 -5.02
C PHE A 266 -9.36 18.40 -5.21
N LEU A 267 -9.03 17.38 -4.40
CA LEU A 267 -9.96 16.26 -4.25
C LEU A 267 -11.13 16.76 -3.39
N LYS A 268 -12.34 16.51 -3.88
CA LYS A 268 -13.60 16.98 -3.31
C LYS A 268 -13.63 16.77 -1.79
N ASN A 269 -14.12 17.78 -1.05
CA ASN A 269 -14.52 17.57 0.34
C ASN A 269 -15.58 16.46 0.38
N PRO A 270 -15.45 15.45 1.27
CA PRO A 270 -16.53 14.51 1.47
C PRO A 270 -17.81 15.31 1.71
N ARG A 271 -18.92 14.87 1.11
CA ARG A 271 -20.22 15.57 1.20
C ARG A 271 -20.67 15.77 2.64
N PHE A 272 -20.14 14.95 3.54
CA PHE A 272 -20.44 14.94 4.96
C PHE A 272 -19.16 15.19 5.76
N ASN A 273 -19.26 16.07 6.75
CA ASN A 273 -18.18 16.35 7.68
C ASN A 273 -18.07 15.21 8.70
N THR A 274 -17.17 14.26 8.43
CA THR A 274 -16.94 13.11 9.30
C THR A 274 -15.45 12.78 9.33
N THR A 275 -14.95 12.43 10.51
CA THR A 275 -13.60 11.88 10.70
C THR A 275 -13.52 10.41 10.28
N LEU A 276 -14.67 9.81 9.94
CA LEU A 276 -14.79 8.40 9.59
C LEU A 276 -14.54 8.18 8.10
N SER A 277 -13.42 8.72 7.62
CA SER A 277 -12.99 8.58 6.23
C SER A 277 -11.62 7.90 6.16
N TYR A 278 -11.33 7.28 5.02
CA TYR A 278 -10.01 6.75 4.73
C TYR A 278 -9.71 6.77 3.24
N LEU A 279 -8.43 6.85 2.91
CA LEU A 279 -7.93 6.71 1.55
C LEU A 279 -7.46 5.27 1.35
N ARG A 280 -7.90 4.61 0.27
CA ARG A 280 -7.52 3.22 -0.04
C ARG A 280 -7.01 3.07 -1.46
N LEU A 281 -5.88 2.39 -1.58
CA LEU A 281 -5.41 1.84 -2.84
C LEU A 281 -6.09 0.49 -3.10
N GLU A 282 -6.96 0.48 -4.08
CA GLU A 282 -7.89 -0.61 -4.32
C GLU A 282 -7.25 -1.73 -5.17
N ILE A 283 -7.89 -2.90 -5.14
CA ILE A 283 -7.46 -4.10 -5.88
C ILE A 283 -7.31 -3.84 -7.39
N ASP A 284 -8.12 -2.92 -7.93
CA ASP A 284 -8.09 -2.51 -9.34
C ASP A 284 -7.04 -1.45 -9.68
N GLY A 285 -6.22 -1.04 -8.70
CA GLY A 285 -5.20 -0.01 -8.85
C GLY A 285 -5.76 1.41 -8.81
N ASN A 286 -7.06 1.59 -8.55
CA ASN A 286 -7.63 2.91 -8.35
C ASN A 286 -7.37 3.39 -6.92
N LEU A 287 -7.30 4.70 -6.74
CA LEU A 287 -7.19 5.31 -5.42
C LEU A 287 -8.55 5.93 -5.09
N ARG A 288 -9.13 5.54 -3.95
CA ARG A 288 -10.48 5.94 -3.54
C ARG A 288 -10.50 6.50 -2.13
N VAL A 289 -11.34 7.51 -1.91
CA VAL A 289 -11.69 7.97 -0.57
C VAL A 289 -13.03 7.38 -0.19
N HIS A 290 -13.05 6.61 0.89
CA HIS A 290 -14.27 6.08 1.49
C HIS A 290 -14.65 6.93 2.68
N THR A 291 -15.94 7.17 2.85
CA THR A 291 -16.49 7.98 3.93
C THR A 291 -17.67 7.24 4.55
N PHE A 292 -17.62 7.05 5.86
CA PHE A 292 -18.73 6.49 6.62
C PHE A 292 -19.64 7.60 7.10
N ILE A 293 -20.89 7.52 6.67
CA ILE A 293 -21.91 8.52 6.93
C ILE A 293 -22.81 7.97 8.03
N ILE A 294 -23.05 8.79 9.05
CA ILE A 294 -24.06 8.57 10.06
C ILE A 294 -25.00 9.77 9.98
N SER A 295 -26.21 9.56 9.48
CA SER A 295 -27.25 10.59 9.41
C SER A 295 -28.47 10.16 10.20
N THR A 296 -28.99 11.07 11.02
CA THR A 296 -30.25 10.82 11.75
C THR A 296 -31.34 11.63 11.06
N ASP A 297 -32.44 11.01 10.69
CA ASP A 297 -33.60 11.73 10.15
C ASP A 297 -34.38 12.45 11.27
N SER A 298 -35.44 13.16 10.88
CA SER A 298 -36.31 13.88 11.82
C SER A 298 -37.01 12.96 12.82
N ASP A 299 -37.19 11.69 12.47
CA ASP A 299 -37.90 10.70 13.26
C ASP A 299 -36.94 9.92 14.19
N GLY A 300 -35.64 10.28 14.18
CA GLY A 300 -34.61 9.66 15.01
C GLY A 300 -33.99 8.41 14.42
N PHE A 301 -34.32 8.05 13.17
CA PHE A 301 -33.76 6.89 12.49
C PHE A 301 -32.34 7.20 12.00
N GLN A 302 -31.37 6.44 12.51
CA GLN A 302 -29.98 6.54 12.08
C GLN A 302 -29.71 5.70 10.84
N THR A 303 -29.50 6.36 9.71
CA THR A 303 -28.91 5.76 8.53
C THR A 303 -27.39 5.74 8.65
N GLN A 304 -26.80 4.59 8.39
CA GLN A 304 -25.36 4.37 8.42
C GLN A 304 -24.94 3.68 7.12
N LEU A 305 -24.03 4.29 6.35
CA LEU A 305 -23.59 3.73 5.06
C LEU A 305 -22.19 4.21 4.66
N TRP A 306 -21.57 3.48 3.73
CA TRP A 306 -20.32 3.87 3.08
C TRP A 306 -20.58 4.55 1.74
N GLU A 307 -19.98 5.73 1.53
CA GLU A 307 -19.91 6.40 0.23
C GLU A 307 -18.46 6.40 -0.27
N ILE A 308 -18.28 6.15 -1.58
CA ILE A 308 -17.03 6.47 -2.27
C ILE A 308 -17.08 7.95 -2.63
N ALA A 309 -16.40 8.77 -1.84
CA ALA A 309 -16.44 10.22 -1.97
C ALA A 309 -15.67 10.73 -3.19
N VAL A 310 -14.57 10.04 -3.54
CA VAL A 310 -13.64 10.40 -4.62
C VAL A 310 -13.09 9.13 -5.27
N THR A 311 -12.99 9.13 -6.60
CA THR A 311 -12.25 8.13 -7.37
C THR A 311 -11.27 8.82 -8.32
N ILE A 312 -9.96 8.54 -8.19
CA ILE A 312 -8.93 9.25 -8.99
C ILE A 312 -9.05 8.97 -10.49
N PHE A 313 -9.26 7.71 -10.86
CA PHE A 313 -9.44 7.32 -12.26
C PHE A 313 -10.93 7.13 -12.56
N SER A 314 -11.57 8.15 -13.12
CA SER A 314 -13.00 8.14 -13.45
C SER A 314 -13.30 9.13 -14.58
N GLU A 315 -14.41 8.92 -15.29
CA GLU A 315 -14.97 9.91 -16.23
C GLU A 315 -16.30 10.46 -15.74
N ASP A 316 -16.94 9.75 -14.81
CA ASP A 316 -18.24 10.11 -14.23
C ASP A 316 -18.08 11.02 -13.00
N ASP A 317 -16.84 11.18 -12.52
CA ASP A 317 -16.52 12.04 -11.37
C ASP A 317 -15.94 13.36 -11.89
N LEU A 318 -16.65 14.46 -11.65
CA LEU A 318 -16.23 15.82 -12.05
C LEU A 318 -14.85 16.22 -11.49
N TRP A 319 -14.36 15.49 -10.48
CA TRP A 319 -13.07 15.71 -9.82
C TRP A 319 -12.05 14.61 -10.12
N ALA A 320 -12.35 13.71 -11.06
CA ALA A 320 -11.39 12.73 -11.53
C ALA A 320 -10.15 13.45 -12.07
N LEU A 321 -8.99 12.99 -11.63
CA LEU A 321 -7.71 13.54 -12.09
C LEU A 321 -7.27 12.91 -13.42
N GLU A 322 -7.86 11.76 -13.75
CA GLU A 322 -7.39 10.92 -14.83
C GLU A 322 -8.51 10.02 -15.38
N THR A 323 -8.42 9.69 -16.67
CA THR A 323 -9.33 8.72 -17.31
C THR A 323 -9.09 7.30 -16.79
N LYS A 324 -10.12 6.44 -16.84
CA LYS A 324 -9.99 5.00 -16.49
C LYS A 324 -9.01 4.28 -17.41
N CYS A 325 -8.75 4.80 -18.62
CA CYS A 325 -7.79 4.22 -19.57
C CYS A 325 -6.33 4.26 -19.10
N GLN A 326 -6.02 5.06 -18.08
CA GLN A 326 -4.68 5.14 -17.50
C GLN A 326 -4.39 4.00 -16.50
N LEU A 327 -5.43 3.30 -16.02
CA LEU A 327 -5.27 2.14 -15.14
C LEU A 327 -4.67 0.97 -15.94
N PRO A 328 -3.55 0.37 -15.49
CA PRO A 328 -2.90 -0.74 -16.19
C PRO A 328 -3.88 -1.88 -16.48
N GLY A 329 -4.68 -2.29 -15.49
CA GLY A 329 -5.63 -3.41 -15.64
C GLY A 329 -6.98 -3.09 -16.28
N ARG A 330 -7.26 -1.86 -16.74
CA ARG A 330 -8.61 -1.44 -17.18
C ARG A 330 -9.24 -2.36 -18.22
N CYS A 331 -8.49 -2.71 -19.26
CA CYS A 331 -8.92 -3.55 -20.37
C CYS A 331 -8.20 -4.91 -20.40
N GLY A 332 -7.76 -5.38 -19.23
CA GLY A 332 -7.07 -6.64 -19.06
C GLY A 332 -5.59 -6.58 -19.46
N GLU A 333 -5.05 -7.73 -19.89
CA GLU A 333 -3.62 -7.89 -20.15
C GLU A 333 -3.15 -7.35 -21.51
N PHE A 334 -4.08 -7.12 -22.44
CA PHE A 334 -3.75 -6.73 -23.82
C PHE A 334 -4.94 -6.08 -24.55
N GLY A 335 -5.57 -5.08 -23.94
CA GLY A 335 -6.73 -4.37 -24.52
C GLY A 335 -6.41 -2.92 -24.88
N VAL A 336 -7.17 -2.36 -25.82
CA VAL A 336 -7.16 -0.91 -26.13
C VAL A 336 -8.34 -0.24 -25.44
N CYS A 337 -8.06 0.88 -24.79
CA CYS A 337 -9.01 1.73 -24.12
C CYS A 337 -9.13 3.09 -24.81
N GLU A 338 -10.36 3.54 -25.03
CA GLU A 338 -10.74 4.85 -25.59
C GLU A 338 -11.97 5.33 -24.83
N ASP A 339 -12.00 6.60 -24.40
CA ASP A 339 -13.11 7.19 -23.63
C ASP A 339 -13.58 6.31 -22.45
N SER A 340 -12.60 5.85 -21.65
CA SER A 340 -12.76 4.90 -20.54
C SER A 340 -13.40 3.55 -20.88
N GLN A 341 -13.60 3.24 -22.15
CA GLN A 341 -14.20 2.00 -22.63
C GLN A 341 -13.18 1.11 -23.30
N CYS A 342 -13.34 -0.19 -23.15
CA CYS A 342 -12.48 -1.17 -23.79
C CYS A 342 -12.99 -1.46 -25.20
N VAL A 343 -12.28 -0.94 -26.21
CA VAL A 343 -12.76 -0.88 -27.59
C VAL A 343 -12.22 -1.99 -28.48
N GLY A 344 -11.13 -2.67 -28.09
CA GLY A 344 -10.67 -3.82 -28.87
C GLY A 344 -9.49 -4.60 -28.30
N CYS A 345 -9.31 -5.81 -28.83
CA CYS A 345 -8.08 -6.58 -28.69
C CYS A 345 -7.19 -6.34 -29.91
N PRO A 346 -5.91 -5.99 -29.76
CA PRO A 346 -5.01 -5.86 -30.90
C PRO A 346 -4.66 -7.19 -31.56
N SER A 347 -4.45 -7.13 -32.86
CA SER A 347 -4.00 -8.24 -33.70
C SER A 347 -3.16 -7.72 -34.88
N PRO A 348 -2.45 -8.61 -35.60
CA PRO A 348 -1.78 -8.25 -36.84
C PRO A 348 -2.71 -7.68 -37.92
N ASN A 349 -4.02 -7.95 -37.84
CA ASN A 349 -5.02 -7.47 -38.79
C ASN A 349 -5.76 -6.20 -38.29
N GLY A 350 -5.26 -5.55 -37.24
CA GLY A 350 -5.90 -4.41 -36.59
C GLY A 350 -6.60 -4.78 -35.29
N LEU A 351 -7.65 -4.05 -34.93
CA LEU A 351 -8.40 -4.26 -33.69
C LEU A 351 -9.59 -5.19 -33.92
N ALA A 352 -9.62 -6.30 -33.17
CA ALA A 352 -10.80 -7.14 -33.03
C ALA A 352 -11.68 -6.62 -31.87
N GLY A 353 -12.92 -7.09 -31.79
CA GLY A 353 -13.81 -6.79 -30.66
C GLY A 353 -13.17 -7.15 -29.31
N TRP A 354 -13.39 -6.30 -28.30
CA TRP A 354 -12.81 -6.52 -26.98
C TRP A 354 -13.45 -7.71 -26.26
N SER A 355 -12.63 -8.44 -25.49
CA SER A 355 -13.09 -9.43 -24.53
C SER A 355 -12.17 -9.44 -23.30
N ARG A 356 -12.65 -10.02 -22.19
CA ARG A 356 -11.81 -10.23 -20.99
C ARG A 356 -10.61 -11.14 -21.28
N ASP A 357 -10.67 -11.92 -22.37
CA ASP A 357 -9.63 -12.83 -22.82
C ASP A 357 -8.65 -12.20 -23.82
N CYS A 358 -8.70 -10.88 -24.04
CA CYS A 358 -7.67 -10.19 -24.82
C CYS A 358 -6.28 -10.54 -24.29
N LYS A 359 -5.52 -11.30 -25.08
CA LYS A 359 -4.18 -11.77 -24.74
C LYS A 359 -3.25 -11.53 -25.90
N ALA A 360 -2.02 -11.12 -25.57
CA ALA A 360 -0.96 -11.03 -26.54
C ALA A 360 -0.74 -12.40 -27.20
N PRO A 361 -0.38 -12.45 -28.49
CA PRO A 361 -0.05 -13.70 -29.16
C PRO A 361 1.02 -14.46 -28.39
N LYS A 362 0.80 -15.77 -28.19
CA LYS A 362 1.81 -16.62 -27.55
C LYS A 362 3.02 -16.72 -28.48
N LEU A 363 4.18 -16.37 -27.95
CA LEU A 363 5.46 -16.63 -28.60
C LEU A 363 5.99 -17.97 -28.10
N ASN A 364 6.53 -18.78 -29.01
CA ASN A 364 7.26 -19.98 -28.60
C ASN A 364 8.49 -19.56 -27.79
N ASP A 365 8.91 -20.46 -26.90
CA ASP A 365 10.01 -20.21 -25.99
C ASP A 365 11.24 -19.71 -26.77
N CYS A 366 11.91 -18.73 -26.20
CA CYS A 366 12.96 -17.97 -26.86
C CYS A 366 14.24 -18.82 -26.88
N GLY A 367 14.20 -19.90 -27.65
CA GLY A 367 15.18 -20.98 -27.72
C GLY A 367 16.47 -20.49 -28.35
N GLY A 368 17.26 -19.75 -27.59
CA GLY A 368 18.65 -19.43 -27.92
C GLY A 368 18.81 -18.78 -29.29
N LYS A 369 18.49 -17.48 -29.38
CA LYS A 369 18.93 -16.57 -30.44
C LYS A 369 18.44 -16.92 -31.85
N LYS A 370 17.34 -16.30 -32.28
CA LYS A 370 17.25 -15.65 -33.60
C LYS A 370 16.04 -14.71 -33.68
N LYS A 371 16.21 -13.63 -34.45
CA LYS A 371 15.15 -12.69 -34.89
C LYS A 371 14.14 -13.35 -35.86
N SER A 372 14.28 -14.66 -36.13
CA SER A 372 13.54 -15.42 -37.15
C SER A 372 12.22 -16.01 -36.66
N ASP A 373 11.87 -15.88 -35.38
CA ASP A 373 10.75 -16.65 -34.79
C ASP A 373 9.51 -15.79 -34.53
N PHE A 374 9.65 -14.47 -34.70
CA PHE A 374 8.56 -13.51 -34.50
C PHE A 374 8.69 -12.33 -35.47
N LYS A 375 7.56 -11.66 -35.70
CA LYS A 375 7.49 -10.35 -36.35
C LYS A 375 6.90 -9.34 -35.38
N TYR A 376 7.12 -8.06 -35.65
CA TYR A 376 6.32 -7.00 -35.01
C TYR A 376 5.13 -6.70 -35.89
N PHE A 377 3.94 -6.57 -35.29
CA PHE A 377 2.85 -5.83 -35.91
C PHE A 377 2.73 -4.46 -35.27
N GLU A 378 2.31 -3.49 -36.08
CA GLU A 378 2.23 -2.09 -35.71
C GLU A 378 0.79 -1.70 -35.37
N LEU A 379 0.64 -0.94 -34.30
CA LEU A 379 -0.59 -0.23 -33.95
C LEU A 379 -0.29 1.27 -33.91
N LYS A 380 -1.13 2.06 -34.58
CA LYS A 380 -0.99 3.52 -34.64
C LYS A 380 -1.94 4.19 -33.67
N GLY A 381 -1.53 5.34 -33.13
CA GLY A 381 -2.36 6.16 -32.25
C GLY A 381 -2.66 5.47 -30.92
N VAL A 382 -1.68 4.77 -30.36
CA VAL A 382 -1.81 4.12 -29.05
C VAL A 382 -0.59 4.39 -28.18
N ASP A 383 -0.82 4.50 -26.88
CA ASP A 383 0.21 4.68 -25.86
C ASP A 383 0.15 3.60 -24.79
N HIS A 384 1.32 3.31 -24.24
CA HIS A 384 1.43 2.54 -23.00
C HIS A 384 1.12 3.45 -21.81
N PHE A 385 0.48 2.91 -20.77
CA PHE A 385 0.15 3.68 -19.57
C PHE A 385 1.37 4.38 -18.93
N VAL A 386 2.59 3.86 -19.09
CA VAL A 386 3.79 4.52 -18.53
C VAL A 386 4.24 5.77 -19.31
N ALA A 387 3.83 5.92 -20.57
CA ALA A 387 4.38 6.96 -21.46
C ALA A 387 4.05 8.37 -20.96
N LYS A 388 2.89 8.55 -20.30
CA LYS A 388 2.46 9.82 -19.70
C LYS A 388 3.32 10.25 -18.50
N TYR A 389 3.85 9.29 -17.75
CA TYR A 389 4.49 9.53 -16.44
C TYR A 389 5.98 9.22 -16.40
N THR A 390 6.56 8.82 -17.52
CA THR A 390 7.98 8.50 -17.64
C THR A 390 8.56 9.12 -18.91
N ARG A 391 9.87 9.37 -18.90
CA ARG A 391 10.54 10.04 -20.02
C ARG A 391 10.85 9.14 -21.21
N GLY A 392 10.87 7.82 -21.01
CA GLY A 392 11.36 6.88 -22.01
C GLY A 392 12.84 7.07 -22.35
N ASP A 393 13.35 6.20 -23.22
CA ASP A 393 14.69 6.33 -23.79
C ASP A 393 14.61 7.32 -24.97
N ALA A 394 15.35 8.43 -24.92
CA ALA A 394 15.44 9.42 -26.00
C ALA A 394 16.76 10.23 -25.95
N PRO A 395 17.27 10.72 -27.10
CA PRO A 395 16.80 10.43 -28.45
C PRO A 395 17.27 9.04 -28.92
N VAL A 396 16.40 8.25 -29.55
CA VAL A 396 16.75 6.93 -30.10
C VAL A 396 16.08 6.70 -31.45
N LYS A 397 16.75 5.95 -32.34
CA LYS A 397 16.11 5.46 -33.57
C LYS A 397 15.16 4.31 -33.23
N GLN A 398 14.03 4.23 -33.91
CA GLN A 398 13.07 3.13 -33.77
C GLN A 398 13.74 1.75 -33.90
N GLN A 399 14.66 1.58 -34.87
CA GLN A 399 15.37 0.31 -35.08
C GLN A 399 16.19 -0.11 -33.85
N SER A 400 16.77 0.84 -33.12
CA SER A 400 17.52 0.55 -31.89
C SER A 400 16.61 -0.02 -30.80
N CYS A 401 15.36 0.43 -30.73
CA CYS A 401 14.36 -0.13 -29.81
C CYS A 401 13.87 -1.51 -30.22
N ALA A 402 13.62 -1.70 -31.52
CA ALA A 402 13.32 -3.01 -32.06
C ALA A 402 14.45 -4.00 -31.72
N ASP A 403 15.71 -3.62 -31.90
CA ASP A 403 16.85 -4.49 -31.62
C ASP A 403 17.02 -4.76 -30.11
N LYS A 404 16.75 -3.77 -29.24
CA LYS A 404 16.76 -3.95 -27.77
C LYS A 404 15.69 -4.95 -27.35
N CYS A 405 14.44 -4.77 -27.80
CA CYS A 405 13.34 -5.69 -27.49
C CYS A 405 13.54 -7.07 -28.13
N SER A 406 14.09 -7.15 -29.35
CA SER A 406 14.31 -8.42 -30.05
C SER A 406 15.38 -9.29 -29.41
N LYS A 407 16.36 -8.69 -28.72
CA LYS A 407 17.39 -9.43 -27.97
C LYS A 407 16.91 -9.91 -26.61
N ASP A 408 15.83 -9.33 -26.09
CA ASP A 408 15.27 -9.66 -24.79
C ASP A 408 14.01 -10.54 -24.94
N CYS A 409 14.13 -11.79 -24.51
CA CYS A 409 13.07 -12.79 -24.59
C CYS A 409 11.86 -12.46 -23.72
N LYS A 410 12.03 -11.65 -22.68
CA LYS A 410 10.91 -11.20 -21.83
C LYS A 410 10.14 -10.05 -22.46
N CYS A 411 10.75 -9.31 -23.39
CA CYS A 411 10.11 -8.18 -24.03
C CYS A 411 8.94 -8.67 -24.90
N LEU A 412 7.75 -8.10 -24.68
CA LEU A 412 6.55 -8.41 -25.46
C LEU A 412 6.37 -7.43 -26.64
N GLY A 413 6.95 -6.24 -26.53
CA GLY A 413 6.86 -5.21 -27.55
C GLY A 413 7.53 -3.92 -27.10
N TYR A 414 7.43 -2.88 -27.92
CA TYR A 414 7.88 -1.54 -27.56
C TYR A 414 6.94 -0.48 -28.10
N PHE A 415 6.92 0.66 -27.42
CA PHE A 415 6.18 1.85 -27.82
C PHE A 415 7.17 2.91 -28.27
N TYR A 416 6.83 3.63 -29.33
CA TYR A 416 7.71 4.61 -29.97
C TYR A 416 6.94 5.85 -30.41
N HIS A 417 7.38 7.01 -29.93
CA HIS A 417 6.91 8.31 -30.38
C HIS A 417 7.86 8.81 -31.45
N SER A 418 7.42 8.76 -32.71
CA SER A 418 8.31 9.03 -33.86
C SER A 418 8.65 10.50 -34.04
N ASP A 419 7.75 11.39 -33.63
CA ASP A 419 7.95 12.84 -33.54
C ASP A 419 9.01 13.24 -32.51
N ALA A 420 9.07 12.54 -31.37
CA ALA A 420 10.02 12.80 -30.28
C ALA A 420 11.27 11.89 -30.29
N SER A 421 11.35 10.93 -31.21
CA SER A 421 12.38 9.88 -31.24
C SER A 421 12.58 9.20 -29.87
N ARG A 422 11.47 8.78 -29.27
CA ARG A 422 11.42 8.31 -27.88
C ARG A 422 10.78 6.94 -27.76
N CYS A 423 11.26 6.14 -26.81
CA CYS A 423 10.97 4.72 -26.75
C CYS A 423 10.73 4.16 -25.35
N TRP A 424 9.84 3.17 -25.27
CA TRP A 424 9.58 2.39 -24.06
C TRP A 424 9.54 0.90 -24.40
N ILE A 425 10.35 0.11 -23.70
CA ILE A 425 10.33 -1.36 -23.77
C ILE A 425 9.23 -1.88 -22.84
N ALA A 426 8.37 -2.77 -23.35
CA ALA A 426 7.24 -3.30 -22.60
C ALA A 426 7.42 -4.80 -22.33
N TYR A 427 7.54 -5.15 -21.05
CA TYR A 427 7.50 -6.55 -20.58
C TYR A 427 6.10 -6.99 -20.16
N GLU A 428 5.24 -6.02 -19.89
CA GLU A 428 3.81 -6.16 -19.69
C GLU A 428 3.15 -5.16 -20.63
N LEU A 429 2.12 -5.57 -21.38
CA LEU A 429 1.45 -4.72 -22.36
C LEU A 429 0.23 -4.03 -21.75
N LYS A 430 -0.57 -4.80 -21.00
CA LYS A 430 -1.71 -4.32 -20.21
C LYS A 430 -2.66 -3.48 -21.07
N THR A 431 -3.32 -2.50 -20.46
CA THR A 431 -4.16 -1.53 -21.17
C THR A 431 -3.30 -0.56 -21.96
N MET A 432 -3.59 -0.45 -23.25
CA MET A 432 -3.10 0.61 -24.13
C MET A 432 -4.16 1.70 -24.25
N THR A 433 -3.75 2.96 -24.17
CA THR A 433 -4.66 4.10 -24.32
C THR A 433 -4.65 4.57 -25.77
N ARG A 434 -5.82 4.73 -26.36
CA ARG A 434 -5.96 5.37 -27.68
C ARG A 434 -5.59 6.85 -27.56
N VAL A 435 -4.80 7.35 -28.50
CA VAL A 435 -4.38 8.75 -28.56
C VAL A 435 -4.58 9.31 -29.97
N ALA A 436 -4.90 10.60 -30.06
CA ALA A 436 -5.13 11.27 -31.34
C ALA A 436 -3.86 11.38 -32.20
N ASN A 437 -2.68 11.38 -31.58
CA ASN A 437 -1.41 11.50 -32.28
C ASN A 437 -1.02 10.18 -32.96
N SER A 438 -1.18 10.11 -34.29
CA SER A 438 -0.85 8.92 -35.08
C SER A 438 0.65 8.59 -35.12
N THR A 439 1.51 9.50 -34.67
CA THR A 439 2.97 9.28 -34.57
C THR A 439 3.38 8.47 -33.32
N HIS A 440 2.43 8.21 -32.42
CA HIS A 440 2.58 7.30 -31.29
C HIS A 440 2.26 5.87 -31.75
N LEU A 441 3.27 5.02 -31.73
CA LEU A 441 3.23 3.69 -32.34
C LEU A 441 3.52 2.61 -31.28
N ALA A 442 2.79 1.50 -31.34
CA ALA A 442 3.15 0.28 -30.62
C ALA A 442 3.58 -0.81 -31.60
N PHE A 443 4.68 -1.47 -31.29
CA PHE A 443 5.23 -2.59 -32.04
C PHE A 443 5.21 -3.82 -31.15
N ILE A 444 4.26 -4.72 -31.40
CA ILE A 444 4.01 -5.89 -30.55
C ILE A 444 4.54 -7.14 -31.23
N LYS A 445 5.26 -7.98 -30.48
CA LYS A 445 5.75 -9.26 -31.01
C LYS A 445 4.56 -10.20 -31.27
N ALA A 446 4.60 -10.85 -32.42
CA ALA A 446 3.66 -11.90 -32.82
C ALA A 446 4.42 -13.04 -33.52
N PRO A 447 3.92 -14.28 -33.46
CA PRO A 447 4.52 -15.38 -34.21
C PRO A 447 4.50 -15.10 -35.72
N LEU A 448 5.45 -15.70 -36.44
CA LEU A 448 5.34 -15.83 -37.90
C LEU A 448 4.18 -16.81 -38.18
N LEU A 449 3.20 -16.36 -38.95
CA LEU A 449 2.04 -17.16 -39.35
C LEU A 449 2.45 -18.24 -40.34
#